data_AF-A0A4V0HYF5-F1
#
_entry.id   AF-A0A4V0HYF5-F1
#
_cell.length_a   1.000
_cell.length_b   1.000
_cell.length_c   1.000
_cell.angle_alpha   90.00
_cell.angle_beta   90.00
_cell.angle_gamma   90.00
#
_symmetry.space_group_name_H-M   'P 1'
#
loop_
_entity.id
_entity.type
_entity.pdbx_description
1 polymer ?
#
loop_
_entity_poly.entity_id
_entity_poly.type
_entity_poly.pdbx_seq_one_letter_code
_entity_poly.pdbx_strand_id
1 'polypeptide(L)'
;MHGFNLRRVAEYIRRADTEELLDRVTVYREGMEPAALDLMEGELDRRGVGRDEIARHGEERWAEAIRLPDGTALRCSFCSRPAVARNRGWHRVFGVLPVFPRLFAACGVHAPGRPGGANPPPDSGS
;
A
#
# COMPACT_ATOMS: atom_id res chain seq x y z
N MET A 1 16.94 -21.70 4.90
CA MET A 1 15.61 -22.11 4.40
C MET A 1 14.58 -21.17 5.00
N HIS A 2 14.19 -20.11 4.28
CA HIS A 2 13.14 -19.20 4.76
C HIS A 2 11.79 -19.87 4.51
N GLY A 3 11.24 -20.50 5.55
CA GLY A 3 9.94 -21.14 5.49
C GLY A 3 8.85 -20.10 5.26
N PHE A 4 8.39 -20.00 4.01
CA PHE A 4 7.15 -19.34 3.65
C PHE A 4 6.04 -19.95 4.52
N ASN A 5 5.62 -19.23 5.56
CA ASN A 5 4.56 -19.72 6.45
C ASN A 5 3.23 -19.53 5.73
N LEU A 6 2.90 -20.47 4.83
CA LEU A 6 1.67 -20.50 4.05
C LEU A 6 0.42 -20.23 4.90
N ARG A 7 0.43 -20.70 6.15
CA ARG A 7 -0.65 -20.47 7.11
C ARG A 7 -0.82 -19.00 7.46
N ARG A 8 0.28 -18.28 7.69
CA ARG A 8 0.29 -16.84 7.98
C ARG A 8 -0.13 -16.03 6.75
N VAL A 9 0.32 -16.46 5.57
CA VAL A 9 -0.06 -15.85 4.30
C VAL A 9 -1.56 -16.01 4.05
N ALA A 10 -2.10 -17.21 4.22
CA ALA A 10 -3.53 -17.48 4.05
C ALA A 10 -4.42 -16.77 5.10
N GLU A 11 -3.96 -16.63 6.34
CA GLU A 11 -4.66 -15.83 7.35
C GLU A 11 -4.64 -14.33 7.00
N TYR A 12 -3.50 -13.82 6.54
CA TYR A 12 -3.39 -12.46 6.08
C TYR A 12 -4.33 -12.20 4.90
N ILE A 13 -4.30 -13.05 3.86
CA ILE A 13 -5.12 -12.88 2.65
C ILE A 13 -6.62 -12.85 2.99
N ARG A 14 -7.08 -13.74 3.87
CA ARG A 14 -8.50 -13.77 4.29
C ARG A 14 -8.93 -12.54 5.08
N ARG A 15 -8.01 -11.90 5.82
CA ARG A 15 -8.29 -10.70 6.63
C ARG A 15 -8.08 -9.39 5.88
N ALA A 16 -7.26 -9.40 4.84
CA ALA A 16 -6.93 -8.22 4.06
C ALA A 16 -8.17 -7.69 3.32
N ASP A 17 -8.27 -6.37 3.23
CA ASP A 17 -9.30 -5.72 2.44
C ASP A 17 -9.09 -5.98 0.94
N THR A 18 -10.17 -5.99 0.17
CA THR A 18 -10.13 -6.20 -1.29
C THR A 18 -9.22 -5.19 -1.98
N GLU A 19 -9.28 -3.92 -1.56
CA GLU A 19 -8.40 -2.86 -2.06
C GLU A 19 -6.92 -3.13 -1.80
N GLU A 20 -6.58 -3.67 -0.62
CA GLU A 20 -5.20 -3.99 -0.28
C GLU A 20 -4.68 -5.18 -1.10
N LEU A 21 -5.52 -6.20 -1.31
CA LEU A 21 -5.19 -7.32 -2.19
C LEU A 21 -5.01 -6.87 -3.64
N LEU A 22 -5.88 -6.00 -4.13
CA LEU A 22 -5.80 -5.40 -5.47
C LEU A 22 -4.49 -4.64 -5.68
N ASP A 23 -4.13 -3.75 -4.75
CA ASP A 23 -2.85 -3.01 -4.81
C ASP A 23 -1.64 -3.96 -4.81
N ARG A 24 -1.74 -5.08 -4.09
CA ARG A 24 -0.67 -6.09 -4.03
C ARG A 24 -0.50 -6.86 -5.33
N VAL A 25 -1.59 -7.34 -5.93
CA VAL A 25 -1.51 -8.12 -7.18
C VAL A 25 -1.24 -7.25 -8.41
N THR A 26 -1.48 -5.93 -8.33
CA THR A 26 -1.26 -4.99 -9.45
C THR A 26 0.02 -4.18 -9.30
N VAL A 27 0.09 -3.32 -8.28
CA VAL A 27 1.12 -2.29 -8.13
C VAL A 27 2.37 -2.81 -7.43
N TYR A 28 2.20 -3.70 -6.45
CA TYR A 28 3.30 -4.28 -5.67
C TYR A 28 3.68 -5.69 -6.09
N ARG A 29 3.27 -6.12 -7.29
CA ARG A 29 3.55 -7.46 -7.81
C ARG A 29 5.05 -7.78 -7.82
N GLU A 30 5.84 -6.79 -8.23
CA GLU A 30 7.31 -6.89 -8.27
C GLU A 30 7.87 -7.08 -6.85
N GLY A 31 8.48 -8.22 -6.60
CA GLY A 31 9.04 -8.61 -5.30
C GLY A 31 8.17 -9.57 -4.47
N MET A 32 7.02 -10.02 -4.98
CA MET A 32 6.22 -11.09 -4.34
C MET A 32 6.47 -12.46 -4.96
N GLU A 33 6.37 -13.50 -4.12
CA GLU A 33 6.47 -14.88 -4.56
C GLU A 33 5.25 -15.25 -5.43
N PRO A 34 5.42 -15.92 -6.59
CA PRO A 34 4.32 -16.27 -7.48
C PRO A 34 3.19 -17.02 -6.79
N ALA A 35 3.52 -17.96 -5.89
CA ALA A 35 2.54 -18.71 -5.13
C ALA A 35 1.68 -17.83 -4.21
N ALA A 36 2.21 -16.71 -3.71
CA ALA A 36 1.43 -15.76 -2.93
C ALA A 36 0.47 -14.94 -3.81
N LEU A 37 0.89 -14.59 -5.03
CA LEU A 37 0.04 -13.91 -6.01
C LEU A 37 -1.14 -14.79 -6.40
N ASP A 38 -0.90 -16.07 -6.70
CA ASP A 38 -1.96 -17.03 -7.05
C ASP A 38 -3.00 -17.16 -5.93
N LEU A 39 -2.57 -17.19 -4.67
CA LEU A 39 -3.47 -17.24 -3.52
C LEU A 39 -4.28 -15.94 -3.34
N MET A 40 -3.68 -14.78 -3.63
CA MET A 40 -4.38 -13.49 -3.57
C MET A 40 -5.39 -13.34 -4.71
N GLU A 41 -5.01 -13.70 -5.94
CA GLU A 41 -5.91 -13.73 -7.10
C GLU A 41 -7.09 -14.68 -6.86
N GLY A 42 -6.85 -15.87 -6.30
CA GLY A 42 -7.92 -16.80 -5.95
C GLY A 42 -8.86 -16.28 -4.86
N GLU A 43 -8.38 -15.48 -3.91
CA GLU A 43 -9.24 -14.82 -2.93
C GLU A 43 -10.02 -13.64 -3.55
N LEU A 44 -9.42 -12.89 -4.47
CA LEU A 44 -10.11 -11.84 -5.22
C LEU A 44 -11.24 -12.42 -6.09
N ASP A 45 -10.97 -13.53 -6.79
CA ASP A 45 -11.97 -14.25 -7.58
C ASP A 45 -13.14 -14.73 -6.69
N ARG A 46 -12.84 -15.29 -5.50
CA ARG A 46 -13.87 -15.66 -4.51
C ARG A 46 -14.72 -14.47 -4.06
N ARG A 47 -14.17 -13.25 -4.05
CA ARG A 47 -14.87 -12.01 -3.71
C ARG A 47 -15.62 -11.40 -4.91
N GLY A 48 -15.58 -12.05 -6.07
CA GLY A 48 -16.23 -11.59 -7.29
C GLY A 48 -15.42 -10.56 -8.08
N VAL A 49 -14.15 -10.35 -7.74
CA VAL A 49 -13.26 -9.42 -8.44
C VAL A 49 -12.55 -10.17 -9.55
N GLY A 50 -13.00 -9.93 -10.78
CA GLY A 50 -12.48 -10.59 -11.98
C GLY A 50 -11.19 -9.97 -12.52
N ARG A 51 -10.57 -10.65 -13.48
CA ARG A 51 -9.31 -10.20 -14.12
C ARG A 51 -9.41 -8.81 -14.76
N ASP A 52 -10.53 -8.48 -15.37
CA ASP A 52 -10.73 -7.17 -16.00
C ASP A 52 -10.75 -6.04 -14.97
N GLU A 53 -11.31 -6.30 -13.79
CA GLU A 53 -11.33 -5.34 -12.68
C GLU A 53 -9.95 -5.18 -12.06
N ILE A 54 -9.20 -6.28 -11.93
CA ILE A 54 -7.78 -6.24 -11.51
C ILE A 54 -6.95 -5.42 -12.51
N ALA A 55 -7.11 -5.65 -13.81
CA ALA A 55 -6.38 -4.94 -14.84
C ALA A 55 -6.71 -3.43 -14.83
N ARG A 56 -8.01 -3.09 -14.82
CA ARG A 56 -8.47 -1.70 -14.72
C ARG A 56 -7.93 -1.00 -13.47
N HIS A 57 -8.02 -1.66 -12.31
CA HIS A 57 -7.48 -1.13 -11.06
C HIS A 57 -5.97 -0.88 -11.17
N GLY A 58 -5.23 -1.82 -11.75
CA GLY A 58 -3.80 -1.67 -11.98
C GLY A 58 -3.49 -0.44 -12.84
N GLU A 59 -4.18 -0.27 -13.96
CA GLU A 59 -4.00 0.88 -14.86
C GLU A 59 -4.29 2.21 -14.16
N GLU A 60 -5.43 2.31 -13.47
CA GLU A 60 -5.83 3.50 -12.71
C GLU A 60 -4.79 3.86 -11.65
N ARG A 61 -4.35 2.87 -10.85
CA ARG A 61 -3.35 3.10 -9.80
C ARG A 61 -2.00 3.45 -10.39
N TRP A 62 -1.57 2.81 -11.48
CA TRP A 62 -0.30 3.12 -12.14
C TRP A 62 -0.28 4.48 -12.84
N ALA A 63 -1.43 5.04 -13.22
CA ALA A 63 -1.55 6.38 -13.74
C ALA A 63 -1.34 7.45 -12.66
N GLU A 64 -1.77 7.18 -11.42
CA GLU A 64 -1.69 8.14 -10.32
C GLU A 64 -0.44 7.96 -9.43
N ALA A 65 0.09 6.74 -9.34
CA ALA A 65 1.16 6.41 -8.42
C ALA A 65 2.53 6.96 -8.85
N ILE A 66 3.32 7.38 -7.86
CA ILE A 66 4.71 7.76 -8.07
C ILE A 66 5.54 6.49 -8.31
N ARG A 67 6.07 6.36 -9.52
CA ARG A 67 6.92 5.21 -9.92
C ARG A 67 8.34 5.39 -9.41
N LEU A 68 8.91 4.32 -8.86
CA LEU A 68 10.32 4.22 -8.50
C LEU A 68 11.13 3.67 -9.70
N PRO A 69 12.45 3.93 -9.74
CA PRO A 69 13.33 3.40 -10.78
C PRO A 69 13.43 1.87 -10.82
N ASP A 70 13.04 1.20 -9.74
CA ASP A 70 13.02 -0.27 -9.61
C ASP A 70 11.76 -0.90 -10.23
N GLY A 71 10.85 -0.10 -10.79
CA GLY A 71 9.60 -0.57 -11.39
C GLY A 71 8.46 -0.77 -10.40
N THR A 72 8.63 -0.43 -9.11
CA THR A 72 7.58 -0.46 -8.10
C THR A 72 6.94 0.92 -7.89
N ALA A 73 5.74 0.98 -7.30
CA ALA A 73 5.20 2.26 -6.83
C ALA A 73 5.73 2.62 -5.44
N LEU A 74 5.91 3.91 -5.21
CA LEU A 74 6.23 4.44 -3.90
C LEU A 74 5.08 4.16 -2.94
N ARG A 75 5.38 3.60 -1.76
CA ARG A 75 4.38 3.38 -0.71
C ARG A 75 4.10 4.68 0.04
N CYS A 76 2.86 4.84 0.47
CA CYS A 76 2.51 5.89 1.41
C CYS A 76 3.27 5.68 2.73
N SER A 77 3.73 6.78 3.34
CA SER A 77 4.42 6.74 4.63
C SER A 77 3.49 6.41 5.81
N PHE A 78 2.16 6.40 5.60
CA PHE A 78 1.15 6.23 6.63
C PHE A 78 0.26 4.98 6.42
N CYS A 79 0.32 4.35 5.25
CA CYS A 79 -0.48 3.16 4.95
C CYS A 79 0.16 2.33 3.83
N SER A 80 -0.40 1.16 3.54
CA SER A 80 0.07 0.25 2.49
C SER A 80 -0.26 0.67 1.06
N ARG A 81 -1.02 1.76 0.87
CA ARG A 81 -1.47 2.23 -0.46
C ARG A 81 -0.36 2.93 -1.26
N PRO A 82 -0.45 2.95 -2.59
CA PRO A 82 0.45 3.71 -3.44
C PRO A 82 0.36 5.21 -3.17
N ALA A 83 1.53 5.84 -3.09
CA ALA A 83 1.67 7.26 -2.94
C ALA A 83 1.48 7.95 -4.29
N VAL A 84 0.62 8.96 -4.30
CA VAL A 84 0.31 9.80 -5.47
C VAL A 84 0.97 11.17 -5.37
N ALA A 85 1.40 11.58 -4.17
CA ALA A 85 2.03 12.87 -3.92
C ALA A 85 3.20 12.78 -2.94
N ARG A 86 4.20 13.65 -3.13
CA ARG A 86 5.26 13.91 -2.13
C ARG A 86 4.94 15.21 -1.42
N ASN A 87 4.84 15.14 -0.10
CA ASN A 87 4.55 16.28 0.75
C ASN A 87 5.73 16.58 1.67
N ARG A 88 5.94 17.87 1.94
CA ARG A 88 6.95 18.29 2.91
C ARG A 88 6.28 18.42 4.27
N GLY A 89 6.67 17.57 5.20
CA GLY A 89 6.20 17.59 6.59
C GLY A 89 7.32 17.87 7.55
N TRP A 90 6.97 18.14 8.80
CA TRP A 90 7.93 18.23 9.89
C TRP A 90 7.89 16.96 10.71
N HIS A 91 9.04 16.32 10.91
CA HIS A 91 9.14 15.20 11.83
C HIS A 91 9.02 15.72 13.27
N ARG A 92 7.97 15.30 13.99
CA ARG A 92 7.74 15.72 15.38
C ARG A 92 8.29 14.67 16.34
N VAL A 93 9.25 15.03 17.18
CA VAL A 93 9.72 14.19 18.28
C VAL A 93 8.83 14.48 19.49
N PHE A 94 8.32 13.43 20.16
CA PHE A 94 7.30 13.50 21.23
C PHE A 94 5.99 14.22 20.86
N GLY A 95 5.65 14.33 19.57
CA GLY A 95 4.41 14.99 19.12
C GLY A 95 4.40 16.52 19.21
N VAL A 96 5.42 17.15 19.80
CA VAL A 96 5.43 18.60 20.11
C VAL A 96 6.56 19.34 19.38
N LEU A 97 7.75 18.77 19.23
CA LEU A 97 8.90 19.50 18.68
C LEU A 97 9.17 19.14 17.20
N PRO A 98 8.94 20.04 16.23
CA PRO A 98 9.30 19.81 14.83
C PRO A 98 10.82 19.94 14.66
N VAL A 99 11.52 18.82 14.48
CA VAL A 99 13.00 18.81 14.55
C VAL A 99 13.63 19.01 13.18
N PHE A 100 13.10 18.37 12.13
CA PHE A 100 13.63 18.51 10.77
C PHE A 100 12.53 18.41 9.70
N PRO A 101 12.61 19.20 8.62
CA PRO A 101 11.72 19.06 7.47
C PRO A 101 12.06 17.77 6.71
N ARG A 102 11.08 16.90 6.54
CA ARG A 102 11.21 15.61 5.83
C ARG A 102 10.15 15.51 4.73
N LEU A 103 10.54 14.90 3.61
CA LEU A 103 9.59 14.54 2.56
C LEU A 103 8.88 13.24 2.95
N PHE A 104 7.55 13.25 2.91
CA PHE A 104 6.68 12.10 3.15
C PHE A 104 5.89 11.80 1.88
N ALA A 105 5.66 10.53 1.61
CA ALA A 105 4.87 10.07 0.48
C ALA A 105 3.43 9.82 0.95
N ALA A 106 2.44 10.40 0.27
CA ALA A 106 1.04 10.27 0.66
C ALA A 106 0.19 9.65 -0.46
N CYS A 107 -0.72 8.74 -0.09
CA CYS A 107 -1.77 8.26 -0.98
C CYS A 107 -2.87 9.33 -1.12
N GLY A 108 -3.82 9.11 -2.05
CA GLY A 108 -4.92 10.05 -2.29
C GLY A 108 -5.79 10.36 -1.07
N VAL A 109 -5.76 9.51 -0.03
CA VAL A 109 -6.48 9.73 1.24
C VAL A 109 -5.66 10.55 2.25
N HIS A 110 -4.34 10.39 2.25
CA HIS A 110 -3.43 11.08 3.18
C HIS A 110 -2.79 12.35 2.58
N ALA A 111 -3.19 12.77 1.38
CA ALA A 111 -2.71 14.01 0.79
C ALA A 111 -3.20 15.22 1.62
N PRO A 112 -2.32 16.18 1.99
CA PRO A 112 -2.68 17.34 2.79
C PRO A 112 -3.65 18.22 1.99
N GLY A 113 -4.84 18.45 2.57
CA GLY A 113 -5.93 19.22 1.92
C GLY A 113 -7.22 18.42 1.70
N ARG A 114 -7.22 17.09 1.87
CA ARG A 114 -8.47 16.30 2.00
C ARG A 114 -8.91 16.22 3.47
N PRO A 115 -10.22 16.27 3.79
CA PRO A 115 -10.75 16.34 5.17
C PRO A 115 -10.51 15.09 6.04
N GLY A 116 -9.58 14.20 5.67
CA GLY A 116 -9.05 13.11 6.51
C GLY A 116 -7.53 13.17 6.73
N GLY A 117 -6.83 14.18 6.20
CA GLY A 117 -5.36 14.32 6.25
C GLY A 117 -4.82 14.91 7.55
N ALA A 118 -5.45 14.63 8.70
CA ALA A 118 -4.75 14.78 9.96
C ALA A 118 -3.65 13.71 9.99
N ASN A 119 -2.40 14.08 10.28
CA ASN A 119 -1.33 13.13 10.55
C ASN A 119 -1.90 12.02 11.46
N PRO A 120 -2.01 10.76 11.01
CA PRO A 120 -2.28 9.71 11.97
C PRO A 120 -1.13 9.74 13.00
N PRO A 121 -1.43 9.53 14.29
CA PRO A 121 -0.39 9.39 15.30
C PRO A 121 0.58 8.30 14.84
N PRO A 122 1.88 8.36 15.22
CA PRO A 122 2.81 7.28 14.90
C PRO A 122 2.27 5.98 15.53
N ASP A 123 1.72 5.10 14.71
CA ASP A 123 1.18 3.83 15.15
C ASP A 123 2.32 3.00 15.77
N SER A 124 2.17 2.71 17.05
CA SER A 124 2.94 1.73 17.80
C SER A 124 2.87 0.39 17.09
N GLY A 125 4.03 -0.07 16.63
CA GLY A 125 4.21 -1.40 16.09
C GLY A 125 3.72 -2.49 17.05
N SER A 126 3.13 -3.53 16.48
CA SER A 126 2.88 -4.83 17.10
C SER A 126 3.24 -5.91 16.09
#